data_AF-A0A8J4I6D5-F1
#
_entry.id   AF-A0A8J4I6D5-F1
#
_cell.length_a   1.000
_cell.length_b   1.000
_cell.length_c   1.000
_cell.angle_alpha   90.00
_cell.angle_beta   90.00
_cell.angle_gamma   90.00
#
_symmetry.space_group_name_H-M   'P 1'
#
loop_
_entity.id
_entity.type
_entity.pdbx_description
1 polymer ?
#
loop_
_entity_poly.entity_id
_entity_poly.type
_entity_poly.pdbx_seq_one_letter_code
_entity_poly.pdbx_strand_id
1 'polypeptide(L)'
;SSRELWTILLGRSALREPAQIAAELNKHWQRLLEGLSYYKPPSTTSAEKIKADKDVAAPLKELGLRVSKFLGLDEEQSVQLLQCYLQEDYRGTR
;
A
#
# COMPACT_ATOMS: atom_id res chain seq x y z
N SER A 1 4.68 4.64 -4.59
CA SER A 1 4.09 3.27 -4.56
C SER A 1 5.17 2.23 -4.28
N SER A 2 4.83 1.02 -3.79
CA SER A 2 5.78 -0.11 -3.70
C SER A 2 6.48 -0.41 -5.05
N ARG A 3 5.78 -0.21 -6.18
CA ARG A 3 6.33 -0.46 -7.53
C ARG A 3 7.42 0.54 -7.92
N GLU A 4 7.20 1.81 -7.62
CA GLU A 4 8.18 2.87 -7.88
C GLU A 4 9.41 2.71 -6.99
N LEU A 5 9.20 2.42 -5.70
CA LEU A 5 10.28 2.10 -4.77
C LEU A 5 11.11 0.93 -5.29
N TRP A 6 10.46 -0.15 -5.76
CA TRP A 6 11.14 -1.30 -6.35
C TRP A 6 11.91 -0.95 -7.61
N THR A 7 11.38 -0.06 -8.45
CA THR A 7 12.06 0.41 -9.67
C THR A 7 13.34 1.18 -9.33
N ILE A 8 13.32 1.97 -8.26
CA ILE A 8 14.50 2.67 -7.72
C ILE A 8 15.52 1.65 -7.20
N LEU A 9 15.09 0.71 -6.36
CA LEU A 9 15.96 -0.32 -5.78
C LEU A 9 16.62 -1.22 -6.84
N LEU A 10 15.93 -1.51 -7.94
CA LEU A 10 16.46 -2.28 -9.07
C LEU A 10 17.41 -1.49 -9.99
N GLY A 11 17.73 -0.22 -9.67
CA GLY A 11 18.60 0.62 -10.49
C GLY A 11 17.99 1.05 -11.83
N ARG A 12 16.70 0.79 -12.04
CA ARG A 12 15.98 1.16 -13.28
C ARG A 12 15.54 2.62 -13.29
N SER A 13 15.83 3.36 -12.22
CA SER A 13 15.59 4.80 -12.11
C SER A 13 16.80 5.66 -12.49
N ALA A 14 17.82 5.11 -13.15
CA ALA A 14 19.07 5.83 -13.46
C ALA A 14 18.88 7.13 -14.25
N LEU A 15 17.76 7.29 -14.97
CA LEU A 15 17.40 8.49 -15.72
C LEU A 15 16.52 9.49 -14.92
N ARG A 16 16.09 9.15 -13.70
CA ARG A 16 15.30 10.05 -12.85
C ARG A 16 16.22 11.01 -12.09
N GLU A 17 15.71 12.20 -11.82
CA GLU A 17 16.46 13.21 -11.06
C GLU A 17 16.74 12.73 -9.63
N PRO A 18 17.96 12.93 -9.10
CA PRO A 18 18.32 12.49 -7.74
C PRO A 18 17.39 13.04 -6.64
N ALA A 19 16.87 14.25 -6.80
CA ALA A 19 15.94 14.84 -5.84
C ALA A 19 14.60 14.08 -5.77
N GLN A 20 14.10 13.62 -6.91
CA GLN A 20 12.87 12.81 -6.98
C GLN A 20 13.08 11.41 -6.37
N ILE A 21 14.25 10.83 -6.59
CA ILE A 21 14.64 9.55 -5.98
C ILE A 21 14.69 9.70 -4.45
N ALA A 22 15.34 10.76 -3.95
CA ALA A 22 15.44 11.04 -2.52
C ALA A 22 14.07 11.29 -1.88
N ALA A 23 13.16 11.99 -2.58
CA ALA A 23 11.80 12.23 -2.10
C ALA A 23 11.00 10.92 -1.93
N GLU A 24 11.03 10.03 -2.91
CA GLU A 24 10.33 8.73 -2.82
C GLU A 24 10.98 7.79 -1.79
N LEU A 25 12.31 7.80 -1.64
CA LEU A 25 12.99 7.06 -0.57
C LEU A 25 12.60 7.57 0.82
N ASN A 26 12.56 8.89 1.01
CA ASN A 26 12.13 9.50 2.28
C ASN A 26 10.68 9.17 2.62
N LYS A 27 9.79 9.24 1.62
CA LYS A 27 8.36 8.89 1.77
C LYS A 27 8.15 7.44 2.22
N HIS A 28 9.01 6.54 1.78
CA HIS A 28 8.92 5.12 2.11
C HIS A 28 9.97 4.66 3.14
N TRP A 29 10.64 5.60 3.82
CA TRP A 29 11.72 5.33 4.75
C TRP A 29 11.34 4.36 5.86
N GLN A 30 10.18 4.56 6.49
CA GLN A 30 9.70 3.66 7.55
C GLN A 30 9.53 2.21 7.06
N ARG A 31 9.06 2.02 5.82
CA ARG A 31 8.93 0.69 5.22
C ARG A 31 10.29 0.05 4.95
N LEU A 32 11.30 0.85 4.59
CA LEU A 32 12.67 0.37 4.37
C LEU A 32 13.34 0.01 5.70
N LEU A 33 13.09 0.80 6.75
CA LEU A 33 13.68 0.60 8.08
C LEU A 33 13.07 -0.60 8.81
N GLU A 34 11.74 -0.70 8.83
CA GLU A 34 11.00 -1.74 9.56
C GLU A 34 10.81 -3.02 8.72
N GLY A 35 11.01 -2.94 7.40
CA GLY A 35 10.87 -4.07 6.49
C GLY A 35 9.49 -4.72 6.58
N LEU A 36 9.45 -6.03 6.83
CA LEU A 36 8.20 -6.77 7.00
C LEU A 36 7.46 -6.42 8.30
N SER A 37 8.15 -5.91 9.32
CA SER A 37 7.52 -5.47 10.57
C SER A 37 6.69 -4.19 10.43
N TYR A 38 6.83 -3.48 9.31
CA TYR A 38 5.95 -2.37 8.94
C TYR A 38 4.49 -2.82 8.80
N TYR A 39 4.29 -4.06 8.34
CA TYR A 39 2.97 -4.64 8.19
C TYR A 39 2.47 -5.12 9.53
N LYS A 40 1.44 -4.44 10.03
CA LYS A 40 0.86 -4.70 11.34
C LYS A 40 -0.17 -5.82 11.25
N PRO A 41 -0.37 -6.57 12.34
CA PRO A 41 -1.46 -7.53 12.42
C PRO A 41 -2.82 -6.81 12.42
N PRO A 42 -3.92 -7.53 12.11
CA PRO A 42 -5.27 -6.98 12.12
C PRO A 42 -5.62 -6.41 13.49
N SER A 43 -6.34 -5.28 13.51
CA SER A 43 -6.74 -4.65 14.77
C SER A 43 -8.19 -4.17 14.71
N THR A 44 -8.93 -4.37 15.81
CA THR A 44 -10.33 -3.92 15.90
C THR A 44 -10.48 -2.43 15.66
N THR A 45 -9.50 -1.64 16.14
CA THR A 45 -9.46 -0.19 15.92
C THR A 45 -9.31 0.18 14.44
N SER A 46 -8.45 -0.52 13.71
CA SER A 46 -8.24 -0.31 12.27
C SER A 46 -9.48 -0.71 11.45
N ALA A 47 -10.13 -1.81 11.83
CA ALA A 47 -11.38 -2.24 11.23
C ALA A 47 -12.52 -1.22 11.42
N GLU A 48 -12.62 -0.60 12.61
CA GLU A 48 -13.61 0.44 12.89
C GLU A 48 -13.35 1.72 12.10
N LYS A 49 -12.08 2.14 11.98
CA LYS A 49 -11.70 3.29 11.15
C LYS A 49 -12.08 3.09 9.68
N ILE A 50 -11.76 1.93 9.09
CA ILE A 50 -12.14 1.64 7.70
C ILE A 50 -13.66 1.59 7.53
N LYS A 51 -14.40 1.09 8.52
CA LYS A 51 -15.86 1.16 8.48
C LYS A 51 -16.36 2.61 8.50
N ALA A 52 -15.78 3.46 9.33
CA ALA A 52 -16.14 4.87 9.48
C ALA A 52 -15.68 5.78 8.33
N ASP A 53 -14.65 5.39 7.59
CA ASP A 53 -14.05 6.16 6.50
C ASP A 53 -15.05 6.36 5.35
N LYS A 54 -15.50 7.59 5.10
CA LYS A 54 -16.52 7.85 4.07
C LYS A 54 -15.95 7.96 2.65
N ASP A 55 -14.63 8.08 2.52
CA ASP A 55 -13.95 8.30 1.25
C ASP A 55 -13.70 6.99 0.50
N VAL A 56 -13.70 5.86 1.22
CA VAL A 56 -13.55 4.53 0.64
C VAL A 56 -14.91 3.97 0.21
N ALA A 57 -15.04 3.60 -1.06
CA ALA A 57 -16.27 2.99 -1.58
C ALA A 57 -16.62 1.69 -0.82
N ALA A 58 -17.91 1.45 -0.56
CA ALA A 58 -18.37 0.30 0.22
C ALA A 58 -17.87 -1.08 -0.30
N PRO A 59 -17.85 -1.35 -1.63
CA PRO A 59 -17.30 -2.62 -2.15
C PRO A 59 -15.79 -2.77 -1.87
N LEU A 60 -15.06 -1.65 -1.89
CA LEU A 60 -13.62 -1.64 -1.63
C LEU A 60 -13.33 -1.92 -0.15
N LYS A 61 -14.15 -1.41 0.77
CA LYS A 61 -14.06 -1.74 2.20
C LYS A 61 -14.29 -3.22 2.45
N GLU A 62 -15.34 -3.78 1.87
CA GLU A 62 -15.65 -5.20 2.07
C GLU A 62 -14.54 -6.10 1.53
N LEU A 63 -14.04 -5.80 0.33
CA LEU A 63 -12.91 -6.53 -0.25
C LEU A 63 -11.64 -6.34 0.57
N GLY A 64 -11.35 -5.12 1.03
CA GLY A 64 -10.21 -4.81 1.90
C GLY A 64 -10.23 -5.58 3.22
N LEU A 65 -11.39 -5.72 3.85
CA LEU A 65 -11.57 -6.53 5.07
C LEU A 65 -11.34 -8.03 4.79
N ARG A 66 -11.82 -8.54 3.64
CA ARG A 66 -11.55 -9.93 3.23
C ARG A 66 -10.07 -10.16 2.97
N VAL A 67 -9.39 -9.21 2.32
CA VAL A 67 -7.94 -9.26 2.06
C VAL A 67 -7.15 -9.20 3.37
N SER A 68 -7.52 -8.32 4.30
CA SER A 68 -6.93 -8.26 5.63
C SER A 68 -7.01 -9.60 6.36
N LYS A 69 -8.20 -10.22 6.38
CA LYS A 69 -8.39 -11.55 6.97
C LYS A 69 -7.57 -12.64 6.27
N PHE A 70 -7.43 -12.56 4.95
CA PHE A 70 -6.68 -13.53 4.16
C PHE A 70 -5.16 -13.42 4.36
N LEU A 71 -4.63 -12.19 4.37
CA LEU A 71 -3.20 -11.93 4.51
C LEU A 71 -2.74 -11.84 5.98
N GLY A 72 -3.68 -11.75 6.93
CA GLY A 72 -3.36 -11.51 8.33
C GLY A 72 -2.73 -10.13 8.55
N LEU A 73 -3.21 -9.12 7.82
CA LEU A 73 -2.69 -7.77 7.83
C LEU A 73 -3.71 -6.77 8.36
N ASP A 74 -3.23 -5.64 8.86
CA ASP A 74 -4.03 -4.50 9.24
C ASP A 74 -5.01 -4.08 8.12
N GLU A 75 -6.23 -3.74 8.52
CA GLU A 75 -7.33 -3.39 7.64
C GLU A 75 -7.05 -2.13 6.82
N GLU A 76 -6.42 -1.11 7.42
CA GLU A 76 -6.04 0.12 6.73
C GLU A 76 -4.97 -0.17 5.68
N GLN A 77 -3.95 -0.95 6.05
CA GLN A 77 -2.87 -1.35 5.14
C GLN A 77 -3.37 -2.24 4.00
N SER A 78 -4.34 -3.12 4.28
CA SER A 78 -4.93 -4.00 3.27
C SER A 78 -5.76 -3.23 2.25
N VAL A 79 -6.55 -2.24 2.69
CA VAL A 79 -7.27 -1.34 1.79
C VAL A 79 -6.30 -0.51 0.94
N GLN A 80 -5.23 0.03 1.55
CA GLN A 80 -4.21 0.79 0.82
C GLN A 80 -3.50 -0.06 -0.24
N LEU A 81 -3.12 -1.29 0.09
CA LEU A 81 -2.51 -2.23 -0.86
C LEU A 81 -3.44 -2.52 -2.04
N LEU A 82 -4.73 -2.74 -1.76
CA LEU A 82 -5.74 -2.98 -2.78
C LEU A 82 -5.93 -1.77 -3.69
N GLN A 83 -5.92 -0.55 -3.14
CA GLN A 83 -5.98 0.68 -3.91
C GLN A 83 -4.76 0.84 -4.83
N CYS A 84 -3.54 0.62 -4.30
CA CYS A 84 -2.32 0.66 -5.11
C CYS A 84 -2.38 -0.35 -6.26
N TYR A 85 -2.82 -1.59 -5.97
CA TYR A 85 -2.99 -2.61 -7.00
C TYR A 85 -3.97 -2.17 -8.10
N LEU A 86 -5.14 -1.65 -7.72
CA LEU A 86 -6.15 -1.19 -8.68
C LEU A 86 -5.66 -0.03 -9.56
N GLN A 87 -4.83 0.85 -9.02
CA GLN A 87 -4.30 2.00 -9.75
C GLN A 87 -3.15 1.64 -10.68
N GLU A 88 -2.27 0.72 -10.28
CA GLU A 88 -0.98 0.54 -10.95
C GLU A 88 -0.81 -0.79 -11.68
N ASP A 89 -1.47 -1.85 -11.21
CA ASP A 89 -1.23 -3.23 -11.68
C ASP A 89 -2.49 -3.91 -12.20
N TYR A 90 -3.68 -3.42 -11.84
CA TYR A 90 -4.93 -3.91 -12.40
C TYR A 90 -5.07 -3.48 -13.87
N ARG A 91 -4.68 -4.38 -14.76
CA ARG A 91 -5.01 -4.30 -16.18
C ARG A 91 -6.34 -5.05 -16.36
N GLY A 92 -7.45 -4.32 -16.27
CA GLY A 92 -8.75 -4.91 -16.61
C GLY A 92 -8.69 -5.54 -18.00
N THR A 93 -9.35 -6.68 -18.19
CA THR A 93 -9.64 -7.18 -19.53
C THR A 93 -10.50 -6.15 -20.24
N ARG A 94 -9.92 -5.47 -21.24
CA ARG A 94 -10.66 -4.72 -22.25
C ARG A 94 -11.39 -5.68 -23.18
#